data_AF-A0A448UZ83-F1
#
_entry.id   AF-A0A448UZ83-F1
#
_cell.length_a   1.000
_cell.length_b   1.000
_cell.length_c   1.000
_cell.angle_alpha   90.00
_cell.angle_beta   90.00
_cell.angle_gamma   90.00
#
_symmetry.space_group_name_H-M   'P 1'
#
loop_
_entity.id
_entity.type
_entity.pdbx_description
1 polymer ?
#
loop_
_entity_poly.entity_id
_entity_poly.type
_entity_poly.pdbx_seq_one_letter_code
_entity_poly.pdbx_strand_id
1 'polypeptide(L)'
;MTEAVITAASGKIVTIGITPTEPSSAFGYIRACTPLGLAHAPNALAVESFVEKPDSETAQKYLDSGDYTWNAGMFVAPVSLMLQHLEKNEPELYAGVMKIAKAWDTPERESIMDQTWGTLPKTAIDYAVAEPAAAAGDVAMVPGSFSWDDVGDFDAVARLNQEKHGEGLTILGDEDNVINQGCSGIVVANSNRKISVIGLEDIVVVDTPDALLVAPRERAQAVKDTVAELKDRGLADLL
;
A
#
# COMPACT_ATOMS: atom_id res chain seq x y z
N MET A 1 -10.20 2.95 -15.11
CA MET A 1 -9.74 1.56 -15.40
C MET A 1 -9.58 1.27 -16.89
N THR A 2 -10.58 1.56 -17.75
CA THR A 2 -10.49 1.32 -19.20
C THR A 2 -9.25 1.95 -19.86
N GLU A 3 -8.97 3.22 -19.58
CA GLU A 3 -7.78 3.90 -20.13
C GLU A 3 -6.46 3.25 -19.69
N ALA A 4 -6.39 2.70 -18.47
CA ALA A 4 -5.20 2.02 -17.98
C ALA A 4 -4.96 0.71 -18.75
N VAL A 5 -6.01 -0.05 -19.06
CA VAL A 5 -5.90 -1.26 -19.88
C VAL A 5 -5.44 -0.93 -21.29
N ILE A 6 -6.02 0.11 -21.91
CA ILE A 6 -5.66 0.56 -23.26
C ILE A 6 -4.20 1.04 -23.30
N THR A 7 -3.78 1.81 -22.29
CA THR A 7 -2.41 2.30 -22.18
C THR A 7 -1.44 1.15 -21.96
N ALA A 8 -1.78 0.18 -21.10
CA ALA A 8 -0.94 -1.01 -20.89
C ALA A 8 -0.76 -1.82 -22.17
N ALA A 9 -1.83 -1.95 -22.97
CA ALA A 9 -1.78 -2.61 -24.28
C ALA A 9 -0.87 -1.91 -25.30
N SER A 10 -0.49 -0.64 -25.07
CA SER A 10 0.52 0.07 -25.86
C SER A 10 1.97 -0.27 -25.46
N GLY A 11 2.17 -1.21 -24.54
CA GLY A 11 3.49 -1.64 -24.07
C GLY A 11 4.01 -0.79 -22.92
N LYS A 12 3.13 -0.33 -22.02
CA LYS A 12 3.50 0.45 -20.83
C LYS A 12 3.13 -0.27 -19.55
N ILE A 13 3.90 -0.04 -18.50
CA ILE A 13 3.50 -0.34 -17.12
C ILE A 13 2.70 0.87 -16.64
N VAL A 14 1.42 0.70 -16.37
CA VAL A 14 0.53 1.81 -16.01
C VAL A 14 0.32 1.83 -14.51
N THR A 15 0.59 2.96 -13.88
CA THR A 15 0.17 3.26 -12.49
C THR A 15 -1.02 4.22 -12.46
N ILE A 16 -1.71 4.28 -11.33
CA ILE A 16 -2.82 5.21 -11.07
C ILE A 16 -2.33 6.33 -10.17
N GLY A 17 -2.43 7.57 -10.66
CA GLY A 17 -2.06 8.77 -9.91
C GLY A 17 -3.27 9.36 -9.18
N ILE A 18 -3.15 9.59 -7.88
CA ILE A 18 -4.18 10.25 -7.07
C ILE A 18 -3.75 11.69 -6.79
N THR A 19 -4.67 12.65 -6.94
CA THR A 19 -4.40 14.05 -6.61
C THR A 19 -4.07 14.18 -5.12
N PRO A 20 -2.89 14.67 -4.73
CA PRO A 20 -2.52 14.86 -3.35
C PRO A 20 -3.40 15.94 -2.70
N THR A 21 -3.90 15.66 -1.51
CA THR A 21 -4.66 16.65 -0.70
C THR A 21 -3.84 17.26 0.42
N GLU A 22 -2.71 16.63 0.76
CA GLU A 22 -1.79 17.04 1.82
C GLU A 22 -0.37 16.57 1.48
N PRO A 23 0.69 17.12 2.12
CA PRO A 23 2.04 16.59 1.95
C PRO A 23 2.19 15.33 2.81
N SER A 24 2.52 14.19 2.20
CA SER A 24 2.72 12.93 2.92
C SER A 24 4.11 12.39 2.62
N SER A 25 4.87 12.05 3.66
CA SER A 25 6.13 11.30 3.51
C SER A 25 5.91 9.79 3.46
N ALA A 26 4.65 9.33 3.63
CA ALA A 26 4.29 7.92 3.64
C ALA A 26 4.00 7.36 2.24
N PHE A 27 3.78 8.22 1.24
CA PHE A 27 3.37 7.83 -0.11
C PHE A 27 4.47 8.05 -1.14
N GLY A 28 4.45 7.24 -2.19
CA GLY A 28 5.21 7.52 -3.41
C GLY A 28 4.57 8.66 -4.21
N TYR A 29 5.38 9.44 -4.91
CA TYR A 29 4.96 10.53 -5.79
C TYR A 29 5.36 10.25 -7.23
N ILE A 30 4.46 10.55 -8.16
CA ILE A 30 4.61 10.38 -9.60
C ILE A 30 4.54 11.75 -10.25
N ARG A 31 5.58 12.11 -10.99
CA ARG A 31 5.56 13.27 -11.90
C ARG A 31 5.19 12.79 -13.29
N ALA A 32 4.04 13.26 -13.79
CA ALA A 32 3.58 12.90 -15.13
C ALA A 32 2.85 14.10 -15.75
N CYS A 33 3.52 14.82 -16.64
CA CYS A 33 2.98 16.04 -17.25
C CYS A 33 2.78 15.90 -18.77
N THR A 34 3.38 14.90 -19.40
CA THR A 34 3.43 14.77 -20.86
C THR A 34 2.37 13.78 -21.36
N PRO A 35 1.36 14.20 -22.15
CA PRO A 35 0.36 13.29 -22.70
C PRO A 35 0.96 12.27 -23.67
N LEU A 36 0.51 11.01 -23.59
CA LEU A 36 0.91 9.95 -24.52
C LEU A 36 0.19 10.01 -25.88
N GLY A 37 -0.88 10.81 -25.98
CA GLY A 37 -1.61 11.01 -27.25
C GLY A 37 -2.41 9.79 -27.71
N LEU A 38 -2.80 8.90 -26.81
CA LEU A 38 -3.57 7.70 -27.14
C LEU A 38 -5.06 8.04 -27.38
N ALA A 39 -5.58 7.70 -28.55
CA ALA A 39 -6.94 8.06 -28.99
C ALA A 39 -8.06 7.60 -28.04
N HIS A 40 -7.88 6.47 -27.36
CA HIS A 40 -8.86 5.90 -26.42
C HIS A 40 -8.38 5.91 -24.96
N ALA A 41 -7.30 6.64 -24.69
CA ALA A 41 -6.79 6.91 -23.35
C ALA A 41 -6.20 8.34 -23.30
N PRO A 42 -7.04 9.37 -23.50
CA PRO A 42 -6.57 10.75 -23.63
C PRO A 42 -5.93 11.31 -22.36
N ASN A 43 -6.23 10.72 -21.19
CA ASN A 43 -5.67 11.16 -19.91
C ASN A 43 -4.38 10.42 -19.54
N ALA A 44 -3.91 9.50 -20.38
CA ALA A 44 -2.66 8.80 -20.13
C ALA A 44 -1.45 9.73 -20.31
N LEU A 45 -0.63 9.82 -19.28
CA LEU A 45 0.57 10.66 -19.25
C LEU A 45 1.82 9.78 -19.13
N ALA A 46 2.92 10.20 -19.76
CA ALA A 46 4.23 9.61 -19.57
C ALA A 46 4.75 9.99 -18.18
N VAL A 47 5.28 9.01 -17.45
CA VAL A 47 5.92 9.26 -16.15
C VAL A 47 7.35 9.74 -16.38
N GLU A 48 7.66 10.92 -15.87
CA GLU A 48 9.00 11.53 -15.93
C GLU A 48 9.87 11.06 -14.75
N SER A 49 9.27 10.94 -13.58
CA SER A 49 9.96 10.45 -12.39
C SER A 49 8.98 9.81 -11.40
N PHE A 50 9.49 8.79 -10.71
CA PHE A 50 8.83 8.14 -9.59
C PHE A 50 9.73 8.32 -8.36
N VAL A 51 9.14 8.72 -7.23
CA VAL A 51 9.88 8.96 -5.99
C VAL A 51 9.12 8.31 -4.85
N GLU A 52 9.67 7.24 -4.26
CA GLU A 52 9.06 6.56 -3.12
C GLU A 52 9.40 7.28 -1.81
N LYS A 53 8.36 7.65 -1.04
CA LYS A 53 8.48 8.18 0.34
C LYS A 53 9.51 9.32 0.50
N PRO A 54 9.27 10.48 -0.15
CA PRO A 54 10.16 11.64 0.01
C PRO A 54 10.15 12.17 1.44
N ASP A 55 11.16 12.97 1.79
CA ASP A 55 11.13 13.73 3.05
C ASP A 55 10.00 14.77 3.06
N SER A 56 9.60 15.24 4.24
CA SER A 56 8.46 16.14 4.41
C SER A 56 8.61 17.48 3.68
N GLU A 57 9.82 18.03 3.56
CA GLU A 57 10.06 19.28 2.85
C GLU A 57 9.87 19.08 1.34
N THR A 58 10.35 17.96 0.82
CA THR A 58 10.16 17.55 -0.57
C THR A 58 8.69 17.25 -0.88
N ALA A 59 7.96 16.56 0.01
CA ALA A 59 6.53 16.31 -0.14
C ALA A 59 5.70 17.60 -0.22
N GLN A 60 6.03 18.60 0.60
CA GLN A 60 5.40 19.92 0.53
C GLN A 60 5.65 20.60 -0.82
N LYS A 61 6.90 20.57 -1.33
CA LYS A 61 7.22 21.12 -2.65
C LYS A 61 6.43 20.44 -3.78
N TYR A 62 6.21 19.14 -3.69
CA TYR A 62 5.42 18.38 -4.66
C TYR A 62 3.95 18.77 -4.65
N LEU A 63 3.38 18.94 -3.45
CA LEU A 63 2.02 19.44 -3.32
C LEU A 63 1.89 20.87 -3.88
N ASP A 64 2.81 21.76 -3.52
CA ASP A 64 2.79 23.16 -3.93
C ASP A 64 2.94 23.34 -5.44
N SER A 65 3.67 22.45 -6.11
CA SER A 65 3.85 22.52 -7.56
C SER A 65 2.61 22.09 -8.34
N GLY A 66 1.82 21.16 -7.80
CA GLY A 66 0.66 20.57 -8.48
C GLY A 66 1.01 19.63 -9.64
N ASP A 67 2.30 19.38 -9.88
CA ASP A 67 2.79 18.54 -10.99
C ASP A 67 2.91 17.05 -10.59
N TYR A 68 2.71 16.75 -9.31
CA TYR A 68 2.88 15.42 -8.77
C TYR A 68 1.55 14.83 -8.29
N THR A 69 1.43 13.52 -8.44
CA THR A 69 0.33 12.71 -7.91
C THR A 69 0.86 11.66 -6.95
N TRP A 70 0.04 11.22 -6.00
CA TRP A 70 0.37 10.05 -5.19
C TRP A 70 0.31 8.77 -6.04
N ASN A 71 1.26 7.87 -5.82
CA ASN A 71 1.20 6.50 -6.33
C ASN A 71 0.17 5.70 -5.53
N ALA A 72 -0.88 5.24 -6.19
CA ALA A 72 -1.93 4.46 -5.54
C ALA A 72 -1.55 3.00 -5.22
N GLY A 73 -0.30 2.59 -5.51
CA GLY A 73 0.17 1.21 -5.36
C GLY A 73 -0.49 0.21 -6.33
N MET A 74 -1.16 0.71 -7.38
CA MET A 74 -1.89 -0.10 -8.35
C MET A 74 -1.19 -0.08 -9.70
N PHE A 75 -1.00 -1.26 -10.29
CA PHE A 75 -0.37 -1.43 -11.61
C PHE A 75 -1.26 -2.19 -12.59
N VAL A 76 -1.29 -1.74 -13.84
CA VAL A 76 -1.86 -2.46 -14.99
C VAL A 76 -0.76 -2.55 -16.06
N ALA A 77 -0.31 -3.76 -16.37
CA ALA A 77 0.87 -3.93 -17.20
C ALA A 77 0.85 -5.23 -18.03
N PRO A 78 1.55 -5.26 -19.18
CA PRO A 78 1.91 -6.51 -19.83
C PRO A 78 2.82 -7.34 -18.92
N VAL A 79 2.42 -8.57 -18.63
CA VAL A 79 3.23 -9.50 -17.80
C VAL A 79 4.63 -9.67 -18.36
N SER A 80 4.77 -9.76 -19.69
CA SER A 80 6.07 -9.87 -20.35
C SER A 80 7.00 -8.70 -20.05
N LEU A 81 6.48 -7.47 -20.01
CA LEU A 81 7.26 -6.28 -19.71
C LEU A 81 7.67 -6.23 -18.23
N MET A 82 6.77 -6.61 -17.33
CA MET A 82 7.11 -6.74 -15.91
C MET A 82 8.23 -7.76 -15.68
N LEU A 83 8.14 -8.92 -16.34
CA LEU A 83 9.14 -9.97 -16.24
C LEU A 83 10.49 -9.57 -16.85
N GLN A 84 10.50 -8.79 -17.94
CA GLN A 84 11.74 -8.27 -18.53
C GLN A 84 12.49 -7.33 -17.57
N HIS A 85 11.78 -6.42 -16.91
CA HIS A 85 12.38 -5.55 -15.90
C HIS A 85 12.83 -6.36 -14.68
N LEU A 86 12.02 -7.31 -14.21
CA LEU A 86 12.38 -8.18 -13.09
C LEU A 86 13.64 -9.03 -13.39
N GLU A 87 13.73 -9.65 -14.57
CA GLU A 87 14.90 -10.44 -14.98
C GLU A 87 16.17 -9.60 -15.03
N LYS A 88 16.05 -8.36 -15.52
CA LYS A 88 17.20 -7.44 -15.65
C LYS A 88 17.68 -6.93 -14.30
N ASN A 89 16.77 -6.58 -13.39
CA ASN A 89 17.09 -5.87 -12.15
C ASN A 89 17.26 -6.83 -10.96
N GLU A 90 16.51 -7.93 -10.94
CA GLU A 90 16.45 -8.92 -9.85
C GLU A 90 16.51 -10.36 -10.42
N PRO A 91 17.62 -10.75 -11.08
CA PRO A 91 17.72 -12.00 -11.85
C PRO A 91 17.51 -13.27 -11.00
N GLU A 92 17.92 -13.25 -9.73
CA GLU A 92 17.72 -14.37 -8.80
C GLU A 92 16.23 -14.54 -8.46
N LEU A 93 15.54 -13.44 -8.14
CA LEU A 93 14.11 -13.43 -7.87
C LEU A 93 13.34 -13.90 -9.10
N TYR A 94 13.67 -13.38 -10.29
CA TYR A 94 13.07 -13.82 -11.54
C TYR A 94 13.25 -15.33 -11.76
N ALA A 95 14.47 -15.85 -11.65
CA ALA A 95 14.73 -17.28 -11.85
C ALA A 95 13.92 -18.15 -10.88
N GLY A 96 13.82 -17.73 -9.61
CA GLY A 96 13.02 -18.40 -8.59
C GLY A 96 11.52 -18.40 -8.89
N VAL A 97 10.96 -17.24 -9.23
CA VAL A 97 9.55 -17.10 -9.61
C VAL A 97 9.24 -17.93 -10.86
N MET A 98 10.11 -17.93 -11.86
CA MET A 98 9.93 -18.74 -13.07
C MET A 98 10.01 -20.24 -12.79
N LYS A 99 10.86 -20.68 -11.85
CA LYS A 99 10.92 -22.07 -11.39
C LYS A 99 9.61 -22.50 -10.74
N ILE A 100 9.04 -21.65 -9.89
CA ILE A 100 7.74 -21.89 -9.25
C ILE A 100 6.63 -21.93 -10.30
N ALA A 101 6.59 -20.94 -11.19
CA ALA A 101 5.59 -20.86 -12.26
C ALA A 101 5.58 -22.10 -13.17
N LYS A 102 6.77 -22.62 -13.52
CA LYS A 102 6.91 -23.84 -14.34
C LYS A 102 6.32 -25.09 -13.68
N ALA A 103 6.30 -25.15 -12.35
CA ALA A 103 5.77 -26.26 -11.58
C ALA A 103 4.31 -26.08 -11.15
N TRP A 104 3.69 -24.93 -11.48
CA TRP A 104 2.42 -24.54 -10.88
C TRP A 104 1.28 -25.52 -11.17
N ASP A 105 1.21 -26.02 -12.40
CA ASP A 105 0.19 -26.96 -12.86
C ASP A 105 0.64 -28.43 -12.77
N THR A 106 1.67 -28.72 -11.96
CA THR A 106 2.22 -30.07 -11.79
C THR A 106 2.10 -30.56 -10.34
N PRO A 107 2.17 -31.88 -10.09
CA PRO A 107 2.14 -32.43 -8.73
C PRO A 107 3.27 -31.91 -7.81
N GLU A 108 4.36 -31.41 -8.40
CA GLU A 108 5.53 -30.90 -7.67
C GLU A 108 5.36 -29.46 -7.14
N ARG A 109 4.25 -28.77 -7.45
CA ARG A 109 3.98 -27.37 -7.07
C ARG A 109 4.38 -27.04 -5.64
N GLU A 110 3.86 -27.80 -4.68
CA GLU A 110 4.05 -27.54 -3.25
C GLU A 110 5.50 -27.74 -2.84
N SER A 111 6.11 -28.86 -3.25
CA SER A 111 7.53 -29.12 -2.97
C SER A 111 8.45 -28.06 -3.57
N ILE A 112 8.17 -27.56 -4.77
CA ILE A 112 9.00 -26.54 -5.42
C ILE A 112 8.78 -25.17 -4.78
N MET A 113 7.54 -24.83 -4.43
CA MET A 113 7.22 -23.61 -3.69
C MET A 113 7.98 -23.57 -2.36
N ASP A 114 7.86 -24.61 -1.53
CA ASP A 114 8.46 -24.65 -0.19
C ASP A 114 9.99 -24.53 -0.23
N GLN A 115 10.63 -25.20 -1.20
CA GLN A 115 12.08 -25.18 -1.37
C GLN A 115 12.61 -23.86 -1.94
N THR A 116 11.78 -23.11 -2.66
CA THR A 116 12.24 -21.97 -3.46
C THR A 116 11.83 -20.64 -2.83
N TRP A 117 10.57 -20.49 -2.37
CA TRP A 117 10.02 -19.21 -1.93
C TRP A 117 10.81 -18.57 -0.79
N GLY A 118 11.16 -19.37 0.23
CA GLY A 118 11.90 -18.88 1.40
C GLY A 118 13.33 -18.41 1.09
N THR A 119 13.89 -18.80 -0.06
CA THR A 119 15.25 -18.41 -0.47
C THR A 119 15.28 -17.16 -1.34
N LEU A 120 14.12 -16.66 -1.79
CA LEU A 120 14.09 -15.55 -2.73
C LEU A 120 14.41 -14.20 -2.05
N PRO A 121 15.12 -13.30 -2.75
CA PRO A 121 15.31 -11.94 -2.29
C PRO A 121 13.97 -11.25 -1.97
N LYS A 122 13.91 -10.56 -0.83
CA LYS A 122 12.75 -9.75 -0.45
C LYS A 122 12.96 -8.33 -0.96
N THR A 123 12.12 -7.90 -1.90
CA THR A 123 12.17 -6.55 -2.48
C THR A 123 10.75 -6.09 -2.82
N ALA A 124 10.56 -4.78 -2.89
CA ALA A 124 9.29 -4.20 -3.34
C ALA A 124 9.26 -4.13 -4.87
N ILE A 125 8.06 -4.22 -5.43
CA ILE A 125 7.87 -4.12 -6.89
C ILE A 125 8.25 -2.74 -7.43
N ASP A 126 8.12 -1.70 -6.60
CA ASP A 126 8.49 -0.33 -6.94
C ASP A 126 9.99 -0.23 -7.25
N TYR A 127 10.85 -0.80 -6.40
CA TYR A 127 12.30 -0.82 -6.62
C TYR A 127 12.73 -1.80 -7.72
N ALA A 128 12.14 -3.01 -7.74
CA ALA A 128 12.56 -4.06 -8.67
C ALA A 128 12.10 -3.81 -10.12
N VAL A 129 10.97 -3.11 -10.30
CA VAL A 129 10.31 -2.97 -11.60
C VAL A 129 9.93 -1.51 -11.89
N ALA A 130 9.16 -0.85 -11.04
CA ALA A 130 8.53 0.43 -11.40
C ALA A 130 9.54 1.57 -11.61
N GLU A 131 10.48 1.76 -10.68
CA GLU A 131 11.52 2.79 -10.77
C GLU A 131 12.45 2.58 -11.98
N PRO A 132 13.04 1.38 -12.20
CA PRO A 132 13.83 1.12 -13.41
C PRO A 132 13.03 1.26 -14.71
N ALA A 133 11.76 0.84 -14.72
CA ALA A 133 10.89 0.99 -15.87
C ALA A 133 10.58 2.47 -16.16
N ALA A 134 10.38 3.29 -15.13
CA ALA A 134 10.18 4.73 -15.29
C ALA A 134 11.44 5.37 -15.89
N ALA A 135 12.63 5.01 -15.39
CA ALA A 135 13.90 5.47 -15.94
C ALA A 135 14.14 5.02 -17.39
N ALA A 136 13.59 3.85 -17.79
CA ALA A 136 13.60 3.37 -19.18
C ALA A 136 12.53 4.03 -20.07
N GLY A 137 11.62 4.83 -19.50
CA GLY A 137 10.51 5.46 -20.20
C GLY A 137 9.34 4.51 -20.47
N ASP A 138 9.26 3.37 -19.78
CA ASP A 138 8.24 2.32 -19.96
C ASP A 138 7.01 2.49 -19.06
N VAL A 139 7.03 3.46 -18.15
CA VAL A 139 5.92 3.72 -17.22
C VAL A 139 5.01 4.83 -17.75
N ALA A 140 3.71 4.63 -17.59
CA ALA A 140 2.68 5.62 -17.81
C ALA A 140 1.82 5.77 -16.56
N MET A 141 1.15 6.91 -16.43
CA MET A 141 0.20 7.17 -15.36
C MET A 141 -1.16 7.52 -15.98
N VAL A 142 -2.23 7.00 -15.38
CA VAL A 142 -3.61 7.44 -15.63
C VAL A 142 -4.16 8.09 -14.36
N PRO A 143 -4.76 9.30 -14.42
CA PRO A 143 -5.34 9.93 -13.25
C PRO A 143 -6.52 9.13 -12.67
N GLY A 144 -6.56 8.98 -11.35
CA GLY A 144 -7.70 8.46 -10.62
C GLY A 144 -8.59 9.60 -10.12
N SER A 145 -9.89 9.54 -10.42
CA SER A 145 -10.88 10.55 -10.01
C SER A 145 -11.80 10.05 -8.88
N PHE A 146 -11.28 9.20 -8.00
CA PHE A 146 -12.03 8.56 -6.92
C PHE A 146 -11.34 8.84 -5.58
N SER A 147 -12.12 8.83 -4.50
CA SER A 147 -11.57 8.88 -3.15
C SER A 147 -10.69 7.64 -2.93
N TRP A 148 -9.43 7.88 -2.58
CA TRP A 148 -8.44 6.85 -2.33
C TRP A 148 -7.73 7.19 -1.03
N ASP A 149 -7.53 6.16 -0.21
CA ASP A 149 -6.71 6.22 0.99
C ASP A 149 -5.99 4.88 1.08
N ASP A 150 -4.70 4.89 1.43
CA ASP A 150 -3.98 3.67 1.69
C ASP A 150 -4.40 3.16 3.07
N VAL A 151 -5.23 2.11 3.10
CA VAL A 151 -5.69 1.47 4.34
C VAL A 151 -4.55 0.62 4.93
N GLY A 152 -3.40 1.25 5.15
CA GLY A 152 -2.23 0.74 5.86
C GLY A 152 -2.00 1.45 7.20
N ASP A 153 -2.79 2.48 7.51
CA ASP A 153 -2.76 3.21 8.77
C ASP A 153 -4.14 3.22 9.43
N PHE A 154 -4.18 3.15 10.75
CA PHE A 154 -5.39 3.40 11.53
C PHE A 154 -5.97 4.79 11.25
N ASP A 155 -5.13 5.73 10.79
CA ASP A 155 -5.58 7.03 10.29
C ASP A 155 -6.53 6.95 9.08
N ALA A 156 -6.30 6.02 8.15
CA ALA A 156 -7.19 5.84 6.99
C ALA A 156 -8.57 5.32 7.44
N VAL A 157 -8.57 4.40 8.41
CA VAL A 157 -9.80 3.88 9.04
C VAL A 157 -10.54 4.99 9.78
N ALA A 158 -9.82 5.89 10.47
CA ALA A 158 -10.42 6.99 11.23
C ALA A 158 -11.07 8.00 10.29
N ARG A 159 -10.39 8.41 9.22
CA ARG A 159 -10.89 9.39 8.24
C ARG A 159 -12.16 8.92 7.54
N LEU A 160 -12.15 7.68 7.03
CA LEU A 160 -13.31 7.08 6.35
C LEU A 160 -14.54 6.99 7.27
N ASN A 161 -14.33 6.90 8.58
CA ASN A 161 -15.41 6.82 9.55
C ASN A 161 -15.84 8.16 10.13
N GLN A 162 -14.92 9.14 10.27
CA GLN A 162 -15.26 10.52 10.66
C GLN A 162 -16.25 11.15 9.66
N GLU A 163 -16.06 10.91 8.37
CA GLU A 163 -17.00 11.34 7.31
C GLU A 163 -18.40 10.73 7.47
N LYS A 164 -18.51 9.55 8.09
CA LYS A 164 -19.77 8.82 8.28
C LYS A 164 -20.43 9.04 9.66
N HIS A 165 -19.63 9.26 10.71
CA HIS A 165 -20.07 9.16 12.11
C HIS A 165 -19.62 10.31 13.02
N GLY A 166 -18.80 11.26 12.56
CA GLY A 166 -18.33 12.42 13.33
C GLY A 166 -17.10 12.16 14.22
N GLU A 167 -16.81 13.06 15.17
CA GLU A 167 -15.59 13.06 16.02
C GLU A 167 -15.62 12.07 17.22
N GLY A 168 -16.60 11.17 17.28
CA GLY A 168 -16.75 10.20 18.37
C GLY A 168 -15.84 8.98 18.26
N LEU A 169 -15.92 8.08 19.25
CA LEU A 169 -15.28 6.77 19.18
C LEU A 169 -15.94 5.92 18.08
N THR A 170 -15.14 5.53 17.10
CA THR A 170 -15.48 4.53 16.10
C THR A 170 -15.30 3.15 16.68
N ILE A 171 -16.30 2.27 16.51
CA ILE A 171 -16.19 0.86 16.86
C ILE A 171 -16.32 0.04 15.58
N LEU A 172 -15.39 -0.88 15.37
CA LEU A 172 -15.39 -1.87 14.30
C LEU A 172 -15.47 -3.26 14.93
N GLY A 173 -16.37 -4.11 14.46
CA GLY A 173 -16.61 -5.42 15.06
C GLY A 173 -17.84 -5.43 15.98
N ASP A 174 -17.76 -6.15 17.09
CA ASP A 174 -18.91 -6.33 18.00
C ASP A 174 -19.06 -5.15 18.97
N GLU A 175 -19.98 -4.23 18.64
CA GLU A 175 -20.27 -3.04 19.45
C GLU A 175 -20.75 -3.36 20.87
N ASP A 176 -21.44 -4.50 21.08
CA ASP A 176 -21.93 -4.90 22.41
C ASP A 176 -20.78 -5.26 23.36
N ASN A 177 -19.56 -5.44 22.83
CA ASN A 177 -18.36 -5.64 23.60
C ASN A 177 -17.69 -4.35 24.06
N VAL A 178 -18.11 -3.17 23.57
CA VAL A 178 -17.45 -1.90 23.85
C VAL A 178 -18.32 -0.95 24.67
N ILE A 179 -17.81 -0.53 25.83
CA ILE A 179 -18.42 0.50 26.66
C ILE A 179 -17.59 1.78 26.51
N ASN A 180 -18.13 2.74 25.76
CA ASN A 180 -17.53 4.07 25.58
C ASN A 180 -18.08 5.07 26.59
N GLN A 181 -17.21 5.70 27.39
CA GLN A 181 -17.56 6.84 28.24
C GLN A 181 -16.72 8.06 27.87
N GLY A 182 -17.15 8.77 26.82
CA GLY A 182 -16.55 10.05 26.43
C GLY A 182 -15.17 9.93 25.81
N CYS A 183 -14.93 8.90 24.99
CA CYS A 183 -13.69 8.75 24.22
C CYS A 183 -13.87 9.13 22.75
N SER A 184 -12.75 9.38 22.08
CA SER A 184 -12.62 9.52 20.62
C SER A 184 -11.52 8.59 20.08
N GLY A 185 -11.56 8.29 18.78
CA GLY A 185 -10.61 7.39 18.11
C GLY A 185 -11.26 6.13 17.56
N ILE A 186 -10.54 5.01 17.53
CA ILE A 186 -10.97 3.72 16.96
C ILE A 186 -10.82 2.59 17.98
N VAL A 187 -11.83 1.73 18.05
CA VAL A 187 -11.76 0.41 18.69
C VAL A 187 -12.12 -0.65 17.64
N VAL A 188 -11.22 -1.62 17.44
CA VAL A 188 -11.48 -2.84 16.68
C VAL A 188 -11.71 -3.97 17.69
N ALA A 189 -12.94 -4.45 17.79
CA ALA A 189 -13.37 -5.48 18.73
C ALA A 189 -13.67 -6.79 17.99
N ASN A 190 -12.61 -7.56 17.68
CA ASN A 190 -12.69 -8.83 16.95
C ASN A 190 -12.52 -10.06 17.85
N SER A 191 -12.53 -9.88 19.17
CA SER A 191 -12.56 -10.99 20.14
C SER A 191 -13.79 -10.88 21.06
N ASN A 192 -13.96 -11.85 21.95
CA ASN A 192 -15.04 -11.87 22.95
C ASN A 192 -14.72 -11.02 24.20
N ARG A 193 -13.61 -10.27 24.20
CA ARG A 193 -13.20 -9.43 25.33
C ARG A 193 -14.14 -8.23 25.46
N LYS A 194 -14.60 -7.94 26.68
CA LYS A 194 -15.29 -6.67 26.96
C LYS A 194 -14.26 -5.55 27.12
N ILE A 195 -14.44 -4.48 26.35
CA ILE A 195 -13.55 -3.32 26.27
C ILE A 195 -14.29 -2.14 26.88
N SER A 196 -13.72 -1.49 27.90
CA SER A 196 -14.26 -0.25 28.45
C SER A 196 -13.20 0.84 28.34
N VAL A 197 -13.58 1.94 27.69
CA VAL A 197 -12.72 3.11 27.48
C VAL A 197 -13.41 4.34 28.05
N ILE A 198 -12.67 5.14 28.84
CA ILE A 198 -13.21 6.26 29.61
C ILE A 198 -12.29 7.47 29.47
N GLY A 199 -12.81 8.58 28.94
CA GLY A 199 -12.12 9.88 28.87
C GLY A 199 -10.81 9.89 28.08
N LEU A 200 -10.65 8.98 27.12
CA LEU A 200 -9.46 8.90 26.28
C LEU A 200 -9.69 9.61 24.95
N GLU A 201 -8.74 10.45 24.58
CA GLU A 201 -8.80 11.21 23.32
C GLU A 201 -7.91 10.56 22.28
N ASP A 202 -8.46 10.40 21.09
CA ASP A 202 -7.79 9.96 19.87
C ASP A 202 -6.96 8.67 20.03
N ILE A 203 -7.61 7.62 20.53
CA ILE A 203 -6.98 6.31 20.76
C ILE A 203 -7.20 5.34 19.61
N VAL A 204 -6.32 4.34 19.52
CA VAL A 204 -6.50 3.13 18.73
C VAL A 204 -6.42 1.95 19.68
N VAL A 205 -7.50 1.17 19.73
CA VAL A 205 -7.56 -0.13 20.41
C VAL A 205 -7.82 -1.20 19.37
N VAL A 206 -6.98 -2.22 19.29
CA VAL A 206 -7.19 -3.37 18.41
C VAL A 206 -7.15 -4.63 19.24
N ASP A 207 -8.30 -5.26 19.40
CA ASP A 207 -8.48 -6.50 20.12
C ASP A 207 -8.71 -7.64 19.12
N THR A 208 -7.70 -8.50 19.00
CA THR A 208 -7.74 -9.75 18.27
C THR A 208 -7.70 -10.92 19.26
N PRO A 209 -8.03 -12.16 18.84
CA PRO A 209 -7.99 -13.31 19.75
C PRO A 209 -6.63 -13.57 20.41
N ASP A 210 -5.56 -13.19 19.72
CA ASP A 210 -4.16 -13.41 20.07
C ASP A 210 -3.53 -12.20 20.76
N ALA A 211 -3.88 -10.97 20.39
CA ALA A 211 -3.22 -9.76 20.90
C ALA A 211 -4.18 -8.59 21.17
N LEU A 212 -3.70 -7.66 22.02
CA LEU A 212 -4.37 -6.39 22.28
C LEU A 212 -3.37 -5.25 22.06
N LEU A 213 -3.64 -4.39 21.08
CA LEU A 213 -2.93 -3.13 20.87
C LEU A 213 -3.73 -1.99 21.51
N VAL A 214 -3.04 -1.13 22.26
CA VAL A 214 -3.60 0.15 22.75
C VAL A 214 -2.54 1.22 22.54
N ALA A 215 -2.85 2.24 21.76
CA ALA A 215 -1.96 3.36 21.49
C ALA A 215 -2.75 4.65 21.23
N PRO A 216 -2.17 5.85 21.47
CA PRO A 216 -2.69 7.05 20.84
C PRO A 216 -2.53 6.92 19.32
N ARG A 217 -3.49 7.46 18.56
CA ARG A 217 -3.54 7.30 17.10
C ARG A 217 -2.28 7.81 16.42
N GLU A 218 -1.75 8.95 16.87
CA GLU A 218 -0.47 9.53 16.39
C GLU A 218 0.74 8.59 16.49
N ARG A 219 0.67 7.52 17.30
CA ARG A 219 1.76 6.54 17.49
C ARG A 219 1.38 5.14 17.04
N ALA A 220 0.21 4.95 16.44
CA ALA A 220 -0.26 3.63 16.06
C ALA A 220 0.68 2.96 15.02
N GLN A 221 1.40 3.74 14.21
CA GLN A 221 2.43 3.23 13.29
C GLN A 221 3.64 2.58 13.97
N ALA A 222 3.91 2.89 15.24
CA ALA A 222 4.98 2.24 16.02
C ALA A 222 4.69 0.75 16.29
N VAL A 223 3.51 0.24 15.92
CA VAL A 223 3.19 -1.20 15.98
C VAL A 223 4.20 -2.07 15.24
N LYS A 224 4.83 -1.55 14.17
CA LYS A 224 5.88 -2.24 13.41
C LYS A 224 7.10 -2.56 14.28
N ASP A 225 7.47 -1.64 15.16
CA ASP A 225 8.59 -1.82 16.09
C ASP A 225 8.24 -2.88 17.15
N THR A 226 7.00 -2.84 17.66
CA THR A 226 6.49 -3.85 18.59
C THR A 226 6.47 -5.24 17.97
N VAL A 227 6.06 -5.36 16.70
CA VAL A 227 6.10 -6.62 15.94
C VAL A 227 7.53 -7.16 15.80
N ALA A 228 8.50 -6.29 15.54
CA ALA A 228 9.91 -6.68 15.49
C ALA A 228 10.40 -7.20 16.85
N GLU A 229 10.06 -6.50 17.94
CA GLU A 229 10.41 -6.91 19.30
C GLU A 229 9.76 -8.25 19.71
N LEU A 230 8.51 -8.49 19.31
CA LEU A 230 7.82 -9.76 19.57
C LEU A 230 8.53 -10.94 18.87
N LYS A 231 9.03 -10.74 17.64
CA LYS A 231 9.86 -11.74 16.94
C LYS A 231 11.14 -12.03 17.69
N ASP A 232 11.86 -10.99 18.13
CA ASP A 232 13.12 -11.14 18.86
C ASP A 232 12.94 -11.86 20.20
N ARG A 233 11.77 -11.73 20.81
CA ARG A 233 11.39 -12.42 22.05
C ARG A 233 10.85 -13.84 21.85
N GLY A 234 10.76 -14.30 20.60
CA GLY A 234 10.22 -15.63 20.27
C GLY A 234 8.71 -15.75 20.44
N LEU A 235 7.98 -14.62 20.47
CA LEU A 235 6.52 -14.55 20.56
C LEU A 235 5.88 -14.42 19.17
N ALA A 236 6.38 -15.20 18.20
CA ALA A 236 5.97 -15.10 16.81
C ALA A 236 4.52 -15.56 16.56
N ASP A 237 3.91 -16.27 17.52
CA ASP A 237 2.53 -16.75 17.45
C ASP A 237 1.49 -15.63 17.68
N LEU A 238 1.94 -14.41 18.00
CA LEU A 238 1.12 -13.21 18.28
C LEU A 238 1.19 -12.17 17.14
N LEU A 239 1.59 -12.59 15.93
CA LEU A 239 1.92 -11.75 14.78
C LEU A 239 1.00 -11.97 13.58
#